data_AF-A0A1G9T9C7-F1
#
_entry.id   AF-A0A1G9T9C7-F1
#
_cell.length_a   1.000
_cell.length_b   1.000
_cell.length_c   1.000
_cell.angle_alpha   90.00
_cell.angle_beta   90.00
_cell.angle_gamma   90.00
#
_symmetry.space_group_name_H-M   'P 1'
#
loop_
_entity.id
_entity.type
_entity.pdbx_description
1 polymer ?
#
loop_
_entity_poly.entity_id
_entity_poly.type
_entity_poly.pdbx_seq_one_letter_code
_entity_poly.pdbx_strand_id
1 'polypeptide(L)' 'MIIITIIQDLAYNMYRGLPLAGWLGIITYISLIATASVMVLTRKGIYRFSFKTHKNLARLTIVLATIHFIFAISVYI' A
#
# COMPACT_ATOMS: atom_id res chain seq x y z
N MET A 1 -6.06 21.31 12.90
CA MET A 1 -7.45 21.06 12.44
C MET A 1 -7.59 21.09 10.92
N ILE A 2 -7.22 22.17 10.23
CA ILE A 2 -7.41 22.31 8.75
C ILE A 2 -6.70 21.20 7.92
N ILE A 3 -5.52 20.75 8.32
CA ILE A 3 -4.78 19.70 7.59
C ILE A 3 -5.50 18.34 7.69
N ILE A 4 -6.06 18.03 8.86
CA ILE A 4 -6.73 16.76 9.13
C ILE A 4 -8.01 16.66 8.29
N THR A 5 -8.77 17.76 8.20
CA THR A 5 -10.00 17.80 7.37
C THR A 5 -9.68 17.57 5.88
N ILE A 6 -8.59 18.14 5.35
CA ILE A 6 -8.17 17.89 3.96
C ILE A 6 -7.81 16.41 3.73
N ILE A 7 -7.13 15.76 4.69
CA ILE A 7 -6.77 14.35 4.56
C ILE A 7 -8.01 13.45 4.64
N GLN A 8 -8.95 13.76 5.53
CA GLN A 8 -10.24 13.07 5.62
C GLN A 8 -11.03 13.20 4.32
N ASP A 9 -11.10 14.39 3.73
CA ASP A 9 -11.78 14.63 2.45
C ASP A 9 -11.17 13.79 1.32
N LEU A 10 -9.84 13.67 1.29
CA LEU A 10 -9.15 12.79 0.36
C LEU A 10 -9.43 11.31 0.66
N ALA A 11 -9.36 10.90 1.93
CA ALA A 11 -9.57 9.52 2.33
C ALA A 11 -10.97 9.03 1.95
N TYR A 12 -11.99 9.87 2.12
CA TYR A 12 -13.40 9.60 1.78
C TYR A 12 -13.79 9.92 0.35
N ASN A 13 -12.88 10.49 -0.46
CA ASN A 13 -13.17 10.77 -1.85
C ASN A 13 -13.55 9.46 -2.57
N MET A 14 -14.78 9.39 -3.07
CA MET A 14 -15.33 8.18 -3.67
C MET A 14 -14.87 8.04 -5.12
N TYR A 15 -14.28 6.90 -5.44
CA TYR A 15 -13.93 6.53 -6.80
C TYR A 15 -14.47 5.14 -7.12
N ARG A 16 -15.28 4.99 -8.17
CA ARG A 16 -15.85 3.70 -8.62
C ARG A 16 -16.45 2.84 -7.49
N GLY A 17 -17.15 3.46 -6.54
CA GLY A 17 -17.87 2.77 -5.46
C GLY A 17 -17.07 2.45 -4.20
N LEU A 18 -15.79 2.84 -4.13
CA LEU A 18 -14.98 2.75 -2.91
C LEU A 18 -14.28 4.08 -2.61
N PRO A 19 -14.09 4.43 -1.33
CA PRO A 19 -13.28 5.57 -0.95
C PRO A 19 -11.81 5.36 -1.38
N LEU A 20 -11.07 6.44 -1.63
CA LEU A 20 -9.64 6.36 -1.97
C LEU A 20 -8.84 5.58 -0.91
N ALA A 21 -9.21 5.71 0.38
CA ALA A 21 -8.62 4.90 1.44
C ALA A 21 -8.78 3.39 1.20
N GLY A 22 -9.95 2.96 0.70
CA GLY A 22 -10.22 1.57 0.36
C GLY A 22 -9.39 1.08 -0.84
N TRP A 23 -9.34 1.86 -1.92
CA TRP A 23 -8.50 1.56 -3.08
C TRP A 23 -7.02 1.48 -2.72
N LEU A 24 -6.53 2.41 -1.91
CA LEU A 24 -5.15 2.43 -1.46
C LEU A 24 -4.82 1.19 -0.61
N GLY A 25 -5.77 0.73 0.22
CA GLY A 25 -5.64 -0.54 0.95
C GLY A 25 -5.50 -1.74 0.02
N ILE A 26 -6.33 -1.83 -1.02
CA ILE A 26 -6.26 -2.91 -2.03
C ILE A 26 -4.90 -2.89 -2.75
N ILE A 27 -4.46 -1.72 -3.23
CA ILE A 27 -3.18 -1.56 -3.93
C ILE A 27 -2.01 -1.94 -3.01
N THR A 28 -2.05 -1.50 -1.75
CA THR A 28 -1.04 -1.84 -0.74
C THR A 28 -0.99 -3.35 -0.52
N TYR A 29 -2.15 -4.00 -0.38
CA TYR A 29 -2.23 -5.44 -0.15
C TYR A 29 -1.69 -6.25 -1.34
N ILE A 30 -2.03 -5.86 -2.57
CA ILE A 30 -1.47 -6.47 -3.79
C ILE A 30 0.05 -6.29 -3.84
N SER A 31 0.55 -5.09 -3.51
CA SER A 31 1.99 -4.81 -3.44
C SER A 31 2.70 -5.68 -2.40
N LEU A 32 2.07 -5.89 -1.24
CA LEU A 32 2.56 -6.77 -0.18
C LEU A 32 2.63 -8.24 -0.65
N ILE A 33 1.58 -8.75 -1.31
CA ILE A 33 1.57 -10.10 -1.88
C ILE A 33 2.67 -10.24 -2.94
N ALA A 34 2.84 -9.25 -3.82
CA ALA A 34 3.90 -9.27 -4.83
C ALA A 34 5.29 -9.29 -4.18
N THR A 35 5.50 -8.46 -3.16
CA THR A 35 6.74 -8.40 -2.38
C THR A 35 7.07 -9.74 -1.73
N ALA A 36 6.08 -10.38 -1.10
CA ALA A 36 6.23 -11.69 -0.46
C ALA A 36 6.48 -12.79 -1.50
N SER A 37 5.74 -12.77 -2.60
CA SER A 37 5.85 -13.73 -3.71
C SER A 37 7.26 -13.77 -4.29
N VAL A 38 7.91 -12.61 -4.47
CA VAL A 38 9.30 -12.58 -4.95
C VAL A 38 10.22 -13.41 -4.05
N MET A 39 10.18 -13.23 -2.72
CA MET A 39 11.06 -13.99 -1.83
C MET A 39 10.69 -15.47 -1.74
N VAL A 40 9.40 -15.81 -1.79
CA VAL A 40 8.96 -17.22 -1.82
C VAL A 40 9.49 -17.92 -3.07
N LEU A 41 9.37 -17.28 -4.24
CA LEU A 41 9.86 -17.84 -5.51
C LEU A 41 11.39 -17.95 -5.51
N THR A 42 12.11 -16.93 -5.04
CA THR A 42 13.57 -16.98 -4.92
C THR A 42 14.02 -18.13 -4.02
N ARG A 43 13.36 -18.35 -2.87
CA ARG A 43 13.68 -19.48 -1.96
C ARG A 43 13.37 -20.85 -2.56
N LYS A 44 12.41 -20.93 -3.50
CA LYS A 44 12.09 -22.14 -4.27
C LYS A 44 13.03 -22.37 -5.46
N GLY A 45 14.09 -21.56 -5.61
CA GLY A 45 15.03 -21.68 -6.73
C GLY A 45 14.56 -21.03 -8.02
N ILE A 46 13.44 -20.29 -8.01
CA ILE A 46 12.96 -19.54 -9.17
C ILE A 46 13.58 -18.15 -9.14
N TYR A 47 14.75 -18.02 -9.77
CA TYR A 47 15.57 -16.80 -9.73
C TYR A 47 15.18 -15.75 -10.79
N ARG A 48 13.98 -15.83 -11.37
CA ARG A 48 13.49 -14.83 -12.35
C ARG A 48 13.48 -13.42 -11.76
N PHE A 49 13.28 -13.28 -10.46
CA PHE A 49 13.27 -12.01 -9.75
C PHE A 49 14.44 -11.93 -8.77
N SER A 50 15.22 -10.86 -8.88
CA SER A 50 16.38 -10.62 -8.02
C SER A 50 15.97 -10.15 -6.63
N PHE A 51 16.87 -10.29 -5.65
CA PHE A 51 16.70 -9.69 -4.33
C PHE A 51 16.56 -8.15 -4.40
N LYS A 52 17.14 -7.51 -5.42
CA LYS A 52 16.94 -6.08 -5.70
C LYS A 52 15.48 -5.77 -6.00
N THR A 53 14.79 -6.63 -6.75
CA THR A 53 13.35 -6.51 -7.04
C THR A 53 12.52 -6.59 -5.77
N HIS A 54 12.80 -7.55 -4.88
CA HIS A 54 12.13 -7.62 -3.57
C HIS A 54 12.33 -6.34 -2.76
N LYS A 55 13.57 -5.84 -2.64
CA LYS A 55 13.85 -4.60 -1.89
C LYS A 55 13.10 -3.39 -2.45
N ASN A 56 13.01 -3.27 -3.78
CA ASN A 56 12.28 -2.16 -4.40
C ASN A 56 10.78 -2.27 -4.14
N LEU A 57 10.20 -3.47 -4.27
CA LEU A 57 8.78 -3.71 -3.97
C LEU A 57 8.47 -3.51 -2.49
N ALA A 58 9.35 -3.93 -1.58
CA ALA A 58 9.19 -3.71 -0.14
C ALA A 58 9.18 -2.21 0.20
N ARG A 59 10.09 -1.41 -0.38
CA ARG A 59 10.10 0.05 -0.21
C ARG A 59 8.80 0.69 -0.69
N LEU A 60 8.33 0.29 -1.87
CA LEU A 60 7.05 0.76 -2.41
C LEU A 60 5.88 0.38 -1.50
N THR A 61 5.83 -0.88 -1.05
CA THR A 61 4.79 -1.38 -0.13
C THR A 61 4.77 -0.58 1.16
N ILE A 62 5.95 -0.29 1.74
CA ILE A 62 6.05 0.52 2.98
C ILE A 62 5.48 1.92 2.74
N VAL A 63 5.86 2.59 1.65
CA VAL A 63 5.33 3.93 1.33
C VAL A 63 3.81 3.89 1.19
N LEU A 64 3.27 2.94 0.43
CA LEU A 64 1.83 2.78 0.25
C LEU A 64 1.10 2.51 1.58
N ALA A 65 1.66 1.61 2.41
CA ALA A 65 1.12 1.28 3.71
C ALA A 65 1.14 2.48 4.66
N THR A 66 2.18 3.31 4.64
CA THR A 66 2.25 4.54 5.44
C THR A 66 1.15 5.52 5.02
N ILE A 67 0.94 5.73 3.72
CA ILE A 67 -0.13 6.62 3.24
C ILE A 67 -1.50 6.06 3.62
N HIS A 68 -1.71 4.74 3.44
CA HIS A 68 -2.96 4.08 3.83
C HIS A 68 -3.24 4.20 5.33
N PHE A 69 -2.20 4.03 6.15
CA PHE A 69 -2.28 4.22 7.59
C PHE A 69 -2.64 5.65 7.98
N ILE A 70 -2.05 6.66 7.31
CA ILE A 70 -2.39 8.08 7.54
C ILE A 70 -3.87 8.32 7.22
N PHE A 71 -4.37 7.81 6.10
CA PHE A 71 -5.79 7.93 5.73
C PHE A 71 -6.70 7.23 6.74
N ALA A 72 -6.31 6.05 7.20
CA ALA A 72 -7.09 5.30 8.18
C ALA A 72 -7.14 6.01 9.53
N ILE A 73 -6.01 6.50 10.04
CA ILE A 73 -5.96 7.22 11.31
C ILE A 73 -6.67 8.57 11.22
N SER A 74 -6.55 9.29 10.11
CA SER A 74 -7.20 10.60 9.98
C SER A 74 -8.71 10.55 10.14
N VAL A 75 -9.34 9.39 9.92
CA VAL A 75 -10.79 9.21 10.13
C VAL A 75 -11.20 9.26 11.61
N TYR A 76 -10.27 8.92 12.53
CA TYR A 76 -10.56 8.81 13.96
C TYR A 76 -10.09 10.02 14.79
N ILE A 77 -9.43 10.99 14.16
CA ILE A 77 -8.87 12.20 14.79
C ILE A 77 -9.47 13.43 14.11
#